data_AF-A0A4P6EZ91-F1
#
_entry.id   AF-A0A4P6EZ91-F1
#
_cell.length_a   1.000
_cell.length_b   1.000
_cell.length_c   1.000
_cell.angle_alpha   90.00
_cell.angle_beta   90.00
_cell.angle_gamma   90.00
#
_symmetry.space_group_name_H-M   'P 1'
#
loop_
_entity.id
_entity.type
_entity.pdbx_description
1 polymer ?
#
loop_
_entity_poly.entity_id
_entity_poly.type
_entity_poly.pdbx_seq_one_letter_code
_entity_poly.pdbx_strand_id
1 'polypeptide(L)'
;MQRSIFVSLVALTFASALAACQSNSSSSTQNGTAGTPKEHRTLTVEVFDRGKPGQPDLNNNFWTKYVNDNFGKQFNVTVKYVSVPRAEEVDKLNVLMAAGQAPDISFTYNQGVVYNYVQQGGLADLDSALKQYGPVLTQYLGDDVLKYGKFNGKQYAVPGKRTVLAGSNTFIRKDWLDKLGLPVPTTPDEFYNTMVAFKEKNPGNVSGVIPYGYSLQPLNPGLSYIPEAFKPSNLTEEQFATLQPQAIWLTNWSLPGFDKAVAYMNKMYNADLISPNFATDKDGKMLDADISNGKVGAFQTNWDGPYRTAPGTYANLVKNVPGAELIPIDPWQNDAGKHPKNGYSPNGMYIIIPKSSKNVDLAIQYLNWMADPKVTLFLQNGEEGVDYNMVNGIPKQTGTTNEGDKMMTVANNLDYDILSNGIELGDQQKNSEAISAGYPGYEKDAENALKVGMTDYYATYFYSIPNAADAKSNAELKNLSAQMLAKLIVAKPAEVDSLYKSLVQQYMVQGGQAVEDEYIKNYKTQNGQ
;
A
#
# COMPACT_ATOMS: atom_id res chain seq x y z
N MET A 1 17.79 -17.84 53.12
CA MET A 1 19.08 -18.53 52.87
C MET A 1 19.68 -17.95 51.59
N GLN A 2 20.37 -16.82 51.70
CA GLN A 2 21.84 -16.68 51.78
C GLN A 2 22.60 -17.20 50.54
N ARG A 3 23.19 -16.23 49.85
CA ARG A 3 24.17 -16.31 48.75
C ARG A 3 25.43 -17.07 49.17
N SER A 4 26.09 -17.71 48.20
CA SER A 4 27.56 -17.79 48.14
C SER A 4 28.06 -17.90 46.70
N ILE A 5 29.00 -17.01 46.38
CA ILE A 5 29.87 -16.90 45.20
C ILE A 5 31.27 -17.44 45.62
N PHE A 6 32.15 -17.69 44.64
CA PHE A 6 33.63 -17.87 44.67
C PHE A 6 34.12 -19.31 44.41
N VAL A 7 35.17 -19.63 43.62
CA VAL A 7 35.99 -18.93 42.60
C VAL A 7 37.00 -19.96 42.03
N SER A 8 37.40 -19.77 40.76
CA SER A 8 38.67 -20.11 40.06
C SER A 8 39.39 -21.47 40.20
N LEU A 9 39.82 -22.04 39.06
CA LEU A 9 41.25 -22.00 38.67
C LEU A 9 41.46 -22.34 37.17
N VAL A 10 42.36 -21.56 36.57
CA VAL A 10 42.90 -21.62 35.20
C VAL A 10 44.03 -22.64 35.12
N ALA A 11 44.16 -23.36 33.98
CA ALA A 11 45.41 -23.98 33.57
C ALA A 11 45.62 -23.81 32.05
N LEU A 12 46.62 -23.00 31.71
CA LEU A 12 47.24 -22.85 30.39
C LEU A 12 48.06 -24.10 30.04
N THR A 13 47.99 -24.57 28.80
CA THR A 13 49.12 -25.27 28.16
C THR A 13 49.28 -24.82 26.72
N PHE A 14 50.42 -24.17 26.47
CA PHE A 14 51.05 -23.86 25.19
C PHE A 14 51.60 -25.15 24.56
N ALA A 15 51.42 -25.34 23.24
CA ALA A 15 52.38 -26.09 22.41
C ALA A 15 52.23 -25.67 20.94
N SER A 16 53.15 -24.80 20.53
CA SER A 16 53.47 -24.44 19.15
C SER A 16 54.20 -25.58 18.42
N ALA A 17 53.87 -25.81 17.16
CA ALA A 17 54.76 -26.46 16.19
C ALA A 17 54.72 -25.69 14.86
N LEU A 18 55.80 -24.93 14.61
CA LEU A 18 56.21 -24.45 13.29
C LEU A 18 57.29 -25.39 12.75
N ALA A 19 57.18 -25.81 11.49
CA ALA A 19 58.26 -25.99 10.51
C ALA A 19 57.63 -26.67 9.26
N ALA A 20 57.42 -25.97 8.14
CA ALA A 20 58.40 -25.53 7.14
C ALA A 20 58.78 -26.63 6.14
N CYS A 21 58.39 -26.41 4.88
CA CYS A 21 59.06 -26.73 3.61
C CYS A 21 58.07 -26.38 2.49
N GLN A 22 58.39 -25.86 1.31
CA GLN A 22 59.54 -25.16 0.75
C GLN A 22 59.05 -24.69 -0.63
N SER A 23 59.43 -23.49 -1.03
CA SER A 23 59.08 -22.86 -2.31
C SER A 23 59.57 -23.66 -3.53
N ASN A 24 58.72 -23.81 -4.55
CA ASN A 24 59.17 -23.90 -5.94
C ASN A 24 58.14 -23.30 -6.90
N SER A 25 58.64 -22.47 -7.81
CA SER A 25 57.90 -21.61 -8.73
C SER A 25 57.57 -22.28 -10.07
N SER A 26 56.52 -21.74 -10.71
CA SER A 26 56.14 -21.80 -12.13
C SER A 26 55.44 -23.05 -12.70
N SER A 27 54.13 -22.93 -12.92
CA SER A 27 53.53 -22.89 -14.28
C SER A 27 52.03 -22.62 -14.19
N SER A 28 51.59 -21.60 -14.93
CA SER A 28 50.20 -21.19 -15.08
C SER A 28 49.46 -22.16 -15.98
N THR A 29 48.39 -22.77 -15.47
CA THR A 29 47.34 -23.38 -16.29
C THR A 29 46.00 -23.02 -15.66
N GLN A 30 45.28 -22.09 -16.29
CA GLN A 30 43.88 -21.81 -15.99
C GLN A 30 43.07 -23.06 -16.33
N ASN A 31 42.67 -23.79 -15.30
CA ASN A 31 41.51 -24.68 -15.34
C ASN A 31 40.49 -24.12 -14.36
N GLY A 32 39.26 -23.95 -14.86
CA GLY A 32 38.14 -23.39 -14.13
C GLY A 32 37.95 -24.08 -12.78
N THR A 33 38.09 -23.30 -11.71
CA THR A 33 37.73 -23.70 -10.36
C THR A 33 36.23 -23.94 -10.32
N ALA A 34 35.84 -25.22 -10.28
CA ALA A 34 34.63 -25.61 -9.58
C ALA A 34 34.75 -25.03 -8.16
N GLY A 35 33.97 -23.99 -7.89
CA GLY A 35 34.00 -23.29 -6.61
C GLY A 35 33.71 -24.26 -5.48
N THR A 36 34.49 -24.16 -4.41
CA THR A 36 34.21 -24.78 -3.11
C THR A 36 32.71 -24.64 -2.78
N PRO A 37 32.01 -25.70 -2.33
CA PRO A 37 30.59 -25.58 -1.99
C PRO A 37 30.41 -24.45 -0.97
N LYS A 38 29.61 -23.44 -1.32
CA LYS A 38 29.17 -22.44 -0.34
C LYS A 38 28.51 -23.20 0.82
N GLU A 39 28.85 -22.84 2.05
CA GLU A 39 28.18 -23.37 3.25
C GLU A 39 26.66 -23.31 3.06
N HIS A 40 25.95 -24.38 3.42
CA HIS A 40 24.49 -24.41 3.30
C HIS A 40 23.88 -23.40 4.28
N ARG A 41 23.11 -22.43 3.76
CA ARG A 41 22.52 -21.35 4.56
C ARG A 41 20.99 -21.44 4.57
N THR A 42 20.36 -20.87 5.59
CA THR A 42 18.91 -20.65 5.61
C THR A 42 18.64 -19.16 5.40
N LEU A 43 17.76 -18.81 4.48
CA LEU A 43 17.24 -17.45 4.27
C LEU A 43 15.81 -17.39 4.78
N THR A 44 15.53 -16.48 5.72
CA THR A 44 14.19 -16.27 6.28
C THR A 44 13.49 -15.08 5.65
N VAL A 45 12.24 -15.27 5.21
CA VAL A 45 11.44 -14.25 4.52
C VAL A 45 10.10 -14.08 5.23
N GLU A 46 9.73 -12.86 5.56
CA GLU A 46 8.41 -12.54 6.10
C GLU A 46 7.29 -12.90 5.10
N VAL A 47 6.13 -13.34 5.59
CA VAL A 47 4.88 -13.52 4.84
C VAL A 47 3.74 -13.06 5.71
N PHE A 48 2.77 -12.32 5.16
CA PHE A 48 1.61 -11.93 5.93
C PHE A 48 0.67 -13.08 6.23
N ASP A 49 0.28 -13.21 7.49
CA ASP A 49 -0.92 -13.95 7.87
C ASP A 49 -2.15 -13.11 7.52
N ARG A 50 -2.91 -13.61 6.55
CA ARG A 50 -4.16 -13.01 6.08
C ARG A 50 -5.39 -13.57 6.82
N GLY A 51 -5.21 -14.54 7.72
CA GLY A 51 -6.29 -15.22 8.44
C GLY A 51 -7.22 -16.02 7.52
N LYS A 52 -6.77 -16.35 6.30
CA LYS A 52 -7.58 -17.06 5.30
C LYS A 52 -7.73 -18.54 5.72
N PRO A 53 -8.97 -19.05 5.91
CA PRO A 53 -9.18 -20.43 6.29
C PRO A 53 -8.63 -21.40 5.22
N GLY A 54 -8.04 -22.51 5.66
CA GLY A 54 -7.53 -23.55 4.76
C GLY A 54 -6.18 -23.26 4.11
N GLN A 55 -5.46 -22.22 4.55
CA GLN A 55 -4.10 -21.95 4.10
C GLN A 55 -3.17 -23.13 4.38
N PRO A 56 -2.39 -23.59 3.39
CA PRO A 56 -1.40 -24.63 3.60
C PRO A 56 -0.25 -24.13 4.49
N ASP A 57 0.55 -25.07 4.99
CA ASP A 57 1.78 -24.72 5.71
C ASP A 57 2.68 -23.84 4.82
N LEU A 58 3.12 -22.69 5.36
CA LEU A 58 3.91 -21.69 4.63
C LEU A 58 5.23 -22.25 4.09
N ASN A 59 5.78 -23.29 4.73
CA ASN A 59 7.05 -23.91 4.36
C ASN A 59 6.87 -25.25 3.63
N ASN A 60 5.63 -25.70 3.44
CA ASN A 60 5.30 -26.94 2.75
C ASN A 60 4.08 -26.77 1.82
N ASN A 61 4.21 -25.86 0.85
CA ASN A 61 3.21 -25.62 -0.19
C ASN A 61 3.88 -25.56 -1.58
N PHE A 62 3.08 -25.39 -2.63
CA PHE A 62 3.55 -25.35 -4.01
C PHE A 62 4.56 -24.22 -4.27
N TRP A 63 4.26 -23.01 -3.79
CA TRP A 63 5.09 -21.81 -3.98
C TRP A 63 6.46 -21.97 -3.30
N THR A 64 6.48 -22.45 -2.06
CA THR A 64 7.74 -22.66 -1.33
C THR A 64 8.58 -23.78 -1.93
N LYS A 65 7.95 -24.84 -2.46
CA LYS A 65 8.66 -25.89 -3.20
C LYS A 65 9.31 -25.34 -4.45
N TYR A 66 8.57 -24.59 -5.27
CA TYR A 66 9.13 -23.92 -6.45
C TYR A 66 10.32 -23.03 -6.11
N VAL A 67 10.22 -22.21 -5.06
CA VAL A 67 11.31 -21.33 -4.61
C VAL A 67 12.53 -22.13 -4.18
N ASN A 68 12.37 -23.17 -3.35
CA ASN A 68 13.50 -23.99 -2.91
C ASN A 68 14.10 -24.82 -4.06
N ASP A 69 13.30 -25.27 -5.02
CA ASP A 69 13.76 -26.05 -6.16
C ASP A 69 14.53 -25.21 -7.19
N ASN A 70 14.16 -23.95 -7.39
CA ASN A 70 14.76 -23.09 -8.41
C ASN A 70 15.83 -22.15 -7.82
N PHE A 71 15.57 -21.50 -6.69
CA PHE A 71 16.55 -20.66 -6.01
C PHE A 71 17.38 -21.47 -5.01
N GLY A 72 16.71 -22.21 -4.12
CA GLY A 72 17.40 -22.91 -3.03
C GLY A 72 18.50 -23.87 -3.52
N LYS A 73 18.19 -24.73 -4.50
CA LYS A 73 19.18 -25.63 -5.11
C LYS A 73 20.31 -24.90 -5.83
N GLN A 74 19.99 -23.84 -6.58
CA GLN A 74 20.99 -23.06 -7.32
C GLN A 74 22.01 -22.39 -6.39
N PHE A 75 21.55 -21.89 -5.23
CA PHE A 75 22.37 -21.12 -4.30
C PHE A 75 22.86 -21.92 -3.08
N ASN A 76 22.50 -23.21 -2.99
CA ASN A 76 22.70 -24.07 -1.81
C ASN A 76 22.10 -23.45 -0.53
N VAL A 77 20.84 -23.05 -0.59
CA VAL A 77 20.09 -22.35 0.47
C VAL A 77 18.75 -23.03 0.71
N THR A 78 18.28 -23.04 1.95
CA THR A 78 16.87 -23.29 2.28
C THR A 78 16.17 -21.95 2.50
N VAL A 79 15.14 -21.64 1.72
CA VAL A 79 14.27 -20.47 1.96
C VAL A 79 13.14 -20.89 2.90
N LYS A 80 13.00 -20.18 4.02
CA LYS A 80 11.94 -20.39 5.01
C LYS A 80 11.10 -19.14 5.18
N TYR A 81 9.79 -19.31 5.18
CA TYR A 81 8.83 -18.24 5.39
C TYR A 81 8.40 -18.14 6.85
N VAL A 82 8.29 -16.91 7.35
CA VAL A 82 7.92 -16.57 8.72
C VAL A 82 6.64 -15.73 8.70
N SER A 83 5.61 -16.24 9.37
CA SER A 83 4.29 -15.59 9.40
C SER A 83 4.26 -14.35 10.31
N VAL A 84 3.73 -13.24 9.80
CA VAL A 84 3.45 -12.01 10.56
C VAL A 84 2.00 -11.57 10.33
N PRO A 85 1.16 -11.40 11.36
CA PRO A 85 -0.23 -10.95 11.17
C PRO A 85 -0.32 -9.59 10.48
N ARG A 86 -1.05 -9.51 9.35
CA ARG A 86 -1.14 -8.27 8.55
C ARG A 86 -1.63 -7.08 9.36
N ALA A 87 -2.58 -7.31 10.27
CA ALA A 87 -3.20 -6.27 11.09
C ALA A 87 -2.28 -5.73 12.19
N GLU A 88 -1.27 -6.51 12.59
CA GLU A 88 -0.34 -6.20 13.69
C GLU A 88 1.11 -6.11 13.19
N GLU A 89 1.30 -5.96 11.87
CA GLU A 89 2.61 -6.07 11.21
C GLU A 89 3.66 -5.16 11.87
N VAL A 90 3.37 -3.87 11.98
CA VAL A 90 4.30 -2.89 12.56
C VAL A 90 4.68 -3.24 14.00
N ASP A 91 3.72 -3.63 14.83
CA ASP A 91 3.96 -3.96 16.24
C ASP A 91 4.80 -5.22 16.38
N LYS A 92 4.48 -6.26 15.59
CA LYS A 92 5.22 -7.52 15.55
C LYS A 92 6.65 -7.29 15.05
N LEU A 93 6.80 -6.55 13.95
CA LEU A 93 8.08 -6.23 13.35
C LEU A 93 8.96 -5.44 14.32
N ASN A 94 8.41 -4.45 15.04
CA ASN A 94 9.12 -3.71 16.07
C ASN A 94 9.69 -4.61 17.17
N VAL A 95 8.89 -5.56 17.66
CA VAL A 95 9.33 -6.53 18.68
C VAL A 95 10.46 -7.41 18.14
N LEU A 96 10.30 -7.94 16.93
CA LEU A 96 11.29 -8.81 16.30
C LEU A 96 12.61 -8.09 16.01
N MET A 97 12.55 -6.84 15.51
CA MET A 97 13.70 -5.99 15.27
C MET A 97 14.45 -5.67 16.56
N ALA A 98 13.74 -5.30 17.63
CA ALA A 98 14.35 -5.02 18.93
C ALA A 98 15.02 -6.25 19.56
N ALA A 99 14.47 -7.45 19.33
CA ALA A 99 15.05 -8.71 19.79
C ALA A 99 16.20 -9.23 18.90
N GLY A 100 16.45 -8.61 17.74
CA GLY A 100 17.40 -9.13 16.74
C GLY A 100 16.94 -10.44 16.10
N GLN A 101 15.64 -10.72 16.10
CA GLN A 101 15.00 -11.96 15.65
C GLN A 101 14.11 -11.78 14.40
N ALA A 102 14.12 -10.59 13.78
CA ALA A 102 13.40 -10.35 12.54
C ALA A 102 13.90 -11.28 11.41
N PRO A 103 13.02 -11.71 10.49
CA PRO A 103 13.42 -12.43 9.28
C PRO A 103 14.49 -11.66 8.49
N ASP A 104 15.36 -12.39 7.78
CA ASP A 104 16.42 -11.81 6.95
C ASP A 104 15.86 -10.81 5.92
N ILE A 105 14.69 -11.12 5.38
CA ILE A 105 13.88 -10.20 4.57
C ILE A 105 12.58 -9.95 5.30
N SER A 106 12.36 -8.69 5.70
CA SER A 106 11.09 -8.22 6.26
C SER A 106 10.53 -7.11 5.37
N PHE A 107 9.26 -6.74 5.51
CA PHE A 107 8.71 -5.63 4.71
C PHE A 107 7.57 -4.90 5.40
N THR A 108 7.47 -3.61 5.08
CA THR A 108 6.41 -2.73 5.62
C THR A 108 5.92 -1.76 4.56
N TYR A 109 4.69 -1.27 4.72
CA TYR A 109 4.16 -0.18 3.89
C TYR A 109 4.44 1.21 4.51
N ASN A 110 5.01 1.25 5.71
CA ASN A 110 5.16 2.48 6.47
C ASN A 110 6.58 3.04 6.36
N GLN A 111 6.75 4.10 5.57
CA GLN A 111 8.02 4.81 5.44
C GLN A 111 8.58 5.30 6.78
N GLY A 112 7.72 5.76 7.69
CA GLY A 112 8.11 6.23 9.02
C GLY A 112 8.70 5.13 9.89
N VAL A 113 8.22 3.88 9.75
CA VAL A 113 8.80 2.71 10.43
C VAL A 113 10.20 2.41 9.89
N VAL A 114 10.37 2.37 8.56
CA VAL A 114 11.67 2.17 7.91
C VAL A 114 12.66 3.25 8.36
N TYR A 115 12.20 4.51 8.40
CA TYR A 115 12.99 5.62 8.91
C TYR A 115 13.49 5.39 10.33
N ASN A 116 12.61 5.02 11.25
CA ASN A 116 12.99 4.77 12.64
C ASN A 116 14.06 3.69 12.74
N TYR A 117 13.96 2.63 11.95
CA TYR A 117 15.00 1.60 11.88
C TYR A 117 16.32 2.12 11.31
N VAL A 118 16.30 2.97 10.28
CA VAL A 118 17.52 3.62 9.76
C VAL A 118 18.19 4.47 10.84
N GLN A 119 17.42 5.28 11.58
CA GLN A 119 17.97 6.13 12.65
C GLN A 119 18.59 5.32 13.79
N GLN A 120 17.97 4.19 14.13
CA GLN A 120 18.46 3.29 15.16
C GLN A 120 19.65 2.42 14.68
N GLY A 121 20.07 2.55 13.41
CA GLY A 121 21.10 1.71 12.82
C GLY A 121 20.67 0.24 12.64
N GLY A 122 19.36 -0.01 12.64
CA GLY A 122 18.74 -1.34 12.61
C GLY A 122 18.68 -1.98 11.23
N LEU A 123 18.96 -1.26 10.14
CA LEU A 123 18.93 -1.79 8.76
C LEU A 123 20.33 -1.92 8.14
N ALA A 124 20.48 -2.90 7.26
CA ALA A 124 21.67 -3.04 6.42
C ALA A 124 21.73 -1.96 5.34
N ASP A 125 22.93 -1.44 5.07
CA ASP A 125 23.24 -0.63 3.89
C ASP A 125 23.33 -1.58 2.68
N LEU A 126 22.52 -1.33 1.65
CA LEU A 126 22.33 -2.24 0.52
C LEU A 126 23.15 -1.87 -0.72
N ASP A 127 23.83 -0.72 -0.73
CA ASP A 127 24.45 -0.18 -1.96
C ASP A 127 25.46 -1.15 -2.58
N SER A 128 26.33 -1.74 -1.74
CA SER A 128 27.36 -2.69 -2.20
C SER A 128 26.76 -4.01 -2.66
N ALA A 129 25.76 -4.51 -1.94
CA ALA A 129 25.11 -5.78 -2.26
C ALA A 129 24.27 -5.67 -3.54
N LEU A 130 23.53 -4.57 -3.73
CA LEU A 130 22.77 -4.29 -4.95
C LEU A 130 23.69 -4.16 -6.16
N LYS A 131 24.81 -3.44 -6.03
CA LYS A 131 25.79 -3.32 -7.12
C LYS A 131 26.36 -4.68 -7.53
N GLN A 132 26.61 -5.56 -6.56
CA GLN A 132 27.25 -6.85 -6.82
C GLN A 132 26.27 -7.94 -7.28
N TYR A 133 25.06 -7.97 -6.72
CA TYR A 133 24.12 -9.09 -6.85
C TYR A 133 22.74 -8.71 -7.40
N GLY A 134 22.46 -7.41 -7.55
CA GLY A 134 21.13 -6.90 -7.89
C GLY A 134 20.91 -6.31 -9.30
N PRO A 135 21.72 -6.58 -10.36
CA PRO A 135 21.55 -5.84 -11.63
C PRO A 135 20.17 -6.03 -12.28
N VAL A 136 19.59 -7.23 -12.23
CA VAL A 136 18.24 -7.50 -12.77
C VAL A 136 17.19 -6.79 -11.93
N LEU A 137 17.33 -6.83 -10.61
CA LEU A 137 16.45 -6.11 -9.68
C LEU A 137 16.49 -4.60 -9.92
N THR A 138 17.67 -4.01 -10.04
CA THR A 138 17.80 -2.56 -10.28
C THR A 138 17.24 -2.15 -11.63
N GLN A 139 17.40 -2.99 -12.66
CA GLN A 139 16.81 -2.76 -13.97
C GLN A 139 15.29 -2.87 -13.94
N TYR A 140 14.75 -3.86 -13.24
CA TYR A 140 13.32 -4.07 -13.06
C TYR A 140 12.62 -2.87 -12.39
N LEU A 141 13.22 -2.37 -11.30
CA LEU A 141 12.68 -1.24 -10.55
C LEU A 141 12.88 0.08 -11.30
N GLY A 142 14.02 0.26 -11.96
CA GLY A 142 14.45 1.56 -12.49
C GLY A 142 14.69 2.59 -11.39
N ASP A 143 15.30 3.72 -11.77
CA ASP A 143 15.68 4.76 -10.80
C ASP A 143 14.46 5.40 -10.12
N ASP A 144 13.33 5.49 -10.85
CA ASP A 144 12.10 6.11 -10.35
C ASP A 144 11.44 5.35 -9.21
N VAL A 145 11.57 4.02 -9.18
CA VAL A 145 11.05 3.22 -8.08
C VAL A 145 12.14 3.01 -7.04
N LEU A 146 13.37 2.68 -7.45
CA LEU A 146 14.47 2.37 -6.54
C LEU A 146 14.78 3.53 -5.58
N LYS A 147 14.62 4.79 -6.02
CA LYS A 147 14.83 5.98 -5.18
C LYS A 147 13.99 5.99 -3.90
N TYR A 148 12.82 5.33 -3.90
CA TYR A 148 11.97 5.26 -2.72
C TYR A 148 12.61 4.54 -1.54
N GLY A 149 13.60 3.67 -1.78
CA GLY A 149 14.32 2.97 -0.72
C GLY A 149 15.57 3.69 -0.22
N LYS A 150 15.83 4.92 -0.69
CA LYS A 150 16.95 5.74 -0.25
C LYS A 150 16.58 6.60 0.95
N PHE A 151 17.38 6.48 2.00
CA PHE A 151 17.29 7.31 3.20
C PHE A 151 18.67 7.90 3.48
N ASN A 152 18.74 9.22 3.62
CA ASN A 152 20.00 9.95 3.82
C ASN A 152 21.08 9.60 2.76
N GLY A 153 20.65 9.48 1.50
CA GLY A 153 21.54 9.24 0.35
C GLY A 153 22.00 7.80 0.12
N LYS A 154 21.63 6.86 0.99
CA LYS A 154 22.01 5.44 0.89
C LYS A 154 20.79 4.54 0.72
N GLN A 155 20.96 3.40 0.05
CA GLN A 155 19.88 2.43 -0.07
C GLN A 155 19.75 1.58 1.21
N TYR A 156 18.59 1.66 1.87
CA TYR A 156 18.26 0.86 3.06
C TYR A 156 17.06 -0.06 2.89
N ALA A 157 16.28 0.14 1.83
CA ALA A 157 15.18 -0.73 1.46
C ALA A 157 15.21 -1.01 -0.04
N VAL A 158 14.73 -2.17 -0.47
CA VAL A 158 14.36 -2.44 -1.86
C VAL A 158 12.85 -2.16 -1.99
N PRO A 159 12.43 -1.19 -2.80
CA PRO A 159 11.00 -0.96 -2.98
C PRO A 159 10.36 -2.09 -3.79
N GLY A 160 9.18 -2.56 -3.38
CA GLY A 160 8.31 -3.29 -4.29
C GLY A 160 7.71 -2.31 -5.30
N LYS A 161 7.58 -2.70 -6.57
CA LYS A 161 7.00 -1.86 -7.63
C LYS A 161 5.49 -2.02 -7.64
N ARG A 162 4.76 -0.90 -7.62
CA ARG A 162 3.30 -0.89 -7.73
C ARG A 162 2.88 -0.78 -9.19
N THR A 163 2.01 -1.69 -9.65
CA THR A 163 1.54 -1.68 -11.04
C THR A 163 0.17 -1.01 -11.21
N VAL A 164 -0.55 -0.77 -10.11
CA VAL A 164 -1.81 -0.01 -10.09
C VAL A 164 -1.66 1.25 -9.24
N LEU A 165 -1.72 2.41 -9.88
CA LEU A 165 -1.54 3.71 -9.21
C LEU A 165 -2.87 4.40 -8.87
N ALA A 166 -3.99 3.93 -9.40
CA ALA A 166 -5.31 4.44 -9.06
C ALA A 166 -5.58 4.27 -7.55
N GLY A 167 -6.08 5.33 -6.90
CA GLY A 167 -6.40 5.33 -5.48
C GLY A 167 -7.86 4.95 -5.23
N SER A 168 -8.69 5.95 -5.00
CA SER A 168 -10.13 5.79 -4.79
C SER A 168 -10.92 6.11 -6.06
N ASN A 169 -12.24 5.91 -6.03
CA ASN A 169 -13.18 6.43 -7.02
C ASN A 169 -14.48 6.84 -6.32
N THR A 170 -15.26 7.70 -6.97
CA THR A 170 -16.68 7.87 -6.65
C THR A 170 -17.48 6.88 -7.48
N PHE A 171 -18.38 6.14 -6.85
CA PHE A 171 -19.32 5.26 -7.50
C PHE A 171 -20.74 5.78 -7.33
N ILE A 172 -21.57 5.61 -8.35
CA ILE A 172 -22.97 6.05 -8.34
C ILE A 172 -23.90 5.00 -8.96
N ARG A 173 -25.13 4.92 -8.45
CA ARG A 173 -26.22 4.11 -8.99
C ARG A 173 -26.66 4.67 -10.35
N LYS A 174 -26.17 4.09 -11.44
CA LYS A 174 -26.55 4.46 -12.80
C LYS A 174 -28.03 4.19 -13.06
N ASP A 175 -28.56 3.09 -12.53
CA ASP A 175 -29.99 2.80 -12.65
C ASP A 175 -30.89 3.83 -11.94
N TRP A 176 -30.37 4.55 -10.93
CA TRP A 176 -31.09 5.67 -10.32
C TRP A 176 -31.02 6.93 -11.17
N LEU A 177 -29.88 7.21 -11.81
CA LEU A 177 -29.76 8.29 -12.79
C LEU A 177 -30.74 8.08 -13.95
N ASP A 178 -30.76 6.88 -14.52
CA ASP A 178 -31.62 6.53 -15.66
C ASP A 178 -33.11 6.65 -15.32
N LYS A 179 -33.53 6.17 -14.14
CA LYS A 179 -34.93 6.32 -13.66
C LYS A 179 -35.38 7.77 -13.54
N LEU A 180 -34.46 8.67 -13.19
CA LEU A 180 -34.73 10.09 -13.03
C LEU A 180 -34.45 10.92 -14.28
N GLY A 181 -33.89 10.30 -15.33
CA GLY A 181 -33.44 11.00 -16.54
C GLY A 181 -32.30 12.00 -16.27
N LEU A 182 -31.47 11.73 -15.27
CA LEU A 182 -30.36 12.61 -14.89
C LEU A 182 -29.09 12.23 -15.66
N PRO A 183 -28.27 13.22 -16.07
CA PRO A 183 -26.94 12.94 -16.62
C PRO A 183 -25.99 12.41 -15.54
N VAL A 184 -24.89 11.80 -15.97
CA VAL A 184 -23.77 11.47 -15.09
C VAL A 184 -23.10 12.77 -14.62
N PRO A 185 -22.99 13.04 -13.30
CA PRO A 185 -22.43 14.31 -12.82
C PRO A 185 -20.91 14.36 -13.03
N THR A 186 -20.43 15.53 -13.45
CA THR A 186 -19.03 15.82 -13.78
C THR A 186 -18.43 16.93 -12.92
N THR A 187 -19.27 17.66 -12.17
CA THR A 187 -18.84 18.74 -11.26
C THR A 187 -19.38 18.54 -9.85
N PRO A 188 -18.78 19.19 -8.82
CA PRO A 188 -19.27 19.10 -7.45
C PRO A 188 -20.72 19.59 -7.30
N ASP A 189 -21.13 20.59 -8.08
CA ASP A 189 -22.49 21.14 -8.07
C ASP A 189 -23.50 20.18 -8.72
N GLU A 190 -23.15 19.56 -9.86
CA GLU A 190 -23.98 18.52 -10.48
C GLU A 190 -24.13 17.31 -9.56
N PHE A 191 -23.05 16.90 -8.90
CA PHE A 191 -23.09 15.81 -7.92
C PHE A 191 -23.99 16.16 -6.73
N TYR A 192 -23.87 17.36 -6.17
CA TYR A 192 -24.75 17.83 -5.08
C TYR A 192 -26.22 17.79 -5.50
N ASN A 193 -26.56 18.34 -6.67
CA ASN A 193 -27.93 18.35 -7.19
C ASN A 193 -28.47 16.93 -7.45
N THR A 194 -27.60 16.03 -7.92
CA THR A 194 -27.94 14.61 -8.09
C THR A 194 -28.26 13.94 -6.75
N MET A 195 -27.48 14.22 -5.70
CA MET A 195 -27.74 13.70 -4.36
C MET A 195 -29.05 14.26 -3.78
N VAL A 196 -29.36 15.53 -4.01
CA VAL A 196 -30.66 16.12 -3.65
C VAL A 196 -31.81 15.40 -4.37
N ALA A 197 -31.68 15.14 -5.68
CA ALA A 197 -32.69 14.42 -6.44
C ALA A 197 -32.87 12.97 -5.93
N PHE A 198 -31.78 12.28 -5.58
CA PHE A 198 -31.86 10.95 -4.98
C PHE A 198 -32.60 10.95 -3.63
N LYS A 199 -32.39 11.97 -2.79
CA LYS A 199 -33.12 12.15 -1.54
C LYS A 199 -34.62 12.36 -1.79
N GLU A 200 -34.96 13.33 -2.64
CA GLU A 200 -36.34 13.79 -2.83
C GLU A 200 -37.20 12.78 -3.59
N LYS A 201 -36.60 12.07 -4.55
CA LYS A 201 -37.32 11.16 -5.44
C LYS A 201 -37.22 9.69 -5.03
N ASN A 202 -36.22 9.34 -4.22
CA ASN A 202 -35.97 7.97 -3.75
C ASN A 202 -36.19 6.92 -4.86
N PRO A 203 -35.41 6.96 -5.96
CA PRO A 203 -35.59 6.06 -7.11
C PRO A 203 -35.33 4.57 -6.77
N GLY A 204 -34.75 4.30 -5.61
CA GLY A 204 -34.63 2.95 -5.03
C GLY A 204 -35.90 2.44 -4.35
N ASN A 205 -36.87 3.30 -4.04
CA ASN A 205 -38.07 2.98 -3.25
C ASN A 205 -37.74 2.24 -1.95
N VAL A 206 -36.68 2.69 -1.26
CA VAL A 206 -36.17 2.08 -0.03
C VAL A 206 -36.52 2.93 1.18
N SER A 207 -36.71 2.29 2.34
CA SER A 207 -36.78 3.03 3.60
C SER A 207 -35.37 3.51 3.99
N GLY A 208 -35.25 4.79 4.36
CA GLY A 208 -33.98 5.39 4.75
C GLY A 208 -32.98 5.47 3.60
N VAL A 209 -33.40 6.05 2.45
CA VAL A 209 -32.48 6.35 1.34
C VAL A 209 -31.31 7.20 1.83
N ILE A 210 -30.10 6.80 1.45
CA ILE A 210 -28.86 7.51 1.76
C ILE A 210 -28.30 8.01 0.42
N PRO A 211 -28.48 9.30 0.07
CA PRO A 211 -27.98 9.82 -1.19
C PRO A 211 -26.48 9.61 -1.36
N TYR A 212 -25.70 10.06 -0.36
CA TYR A 212 -24.25 9.91 -0.32
C TYR A 212 -23.81 9.11 0.92
N GLY A 213 -23.28 7.92 0.67
CA GLY A 213 -22.72 7.03 1.68
C GLY A 213 -21.32 7.49 2.10
N TYR A 214 -21.15 7.73 3.39
CA TYR A 214 -19.88 8.15 3.98
C TYR A 214 -19.72 7.50 5.37
N SER A 215 -18.49 7.13 5.71
CA SER A 215 -18.12 6.53 7.00
C SER A 215 -16.80 7.13 7.47
N LEU A 216 -16.64 7.36 8.77
CA LEU A 216 -15.42 7.90 9.36
C LEU A 216 -14.50 6.77 9.85
N GLN A 217 -13.85 6.10 8.91
CA GLN A 217 -12.95 4.99 9.21
C GLN A 217 -11.61 5.51 9.75
N PRO A 218 -11.07 5.02 10.89
CA PRO A 218 -9.78 5.44 11.40
C PRO A 218 -8.64 5.17 10.43
N LEU A 219 -8.70 4.14 9.59
CA LEU A 219 -7.66 3.91 8.57
C LEU A 219 -7.69 4.96 7.47
N ASN A 220 -8.86 5.57 7.22
CA ASN A 220 -9.13 6.58 6.21
C ASN A 220 -10.12 7.65 6.76
N PRO A 221 -9.66 8.55 7.65
CA PRO A 221 -10.52 9.61 8.17
C PRO A 221 -10.73 10.77 7.19
N GLY A 222 -10.28 10.65 5.93
CA GLY A 222 -10.24 11.74 4.96
C GLY A 222 -11.48 11.84 4.09
N LEU A 223 -11.58 12.97 3.36
CA LEU A 223 -12.64 13.25 2.40
C LEU A 223 -12.40 12.64 1.00
N SER A 224 -11.48 11.67 0.89
CA SER A 224 -11.03 11.09 -0.37
C SER A 224 -10.68 12.17 -1.41
N TYR A 225 -11.35 12.20 -2.57
CA TYR A 225 -11.06 13.17 -3.65
C TYR A 225 -11.88 14.46 -3.61
N ILE A 226 -12.78 14.63 -2.65
CA ILE A 226 -13.55 15.87 -2.53
C ILE A 226 -12.63 17.11 -2.42
N PRO A 227 -11.55 17.09 -1.62
CA PRO A 227 -10.65 18.25 -1.51
C PRO A 227 -9.94 18.60 -2.82
N GLU A 228 -9.73 17.62 -3.71
CA GLU A 228 -9.06 17.83 -4.99
C GLU A 228 -9.83 18.80 -5.91
N ALA A 229 -11.16 18.81 -5.84
CA ALA A 229 -12.01 19.74 -6.58
C ALA A 229 -11.91 21.20 -6.08
N PHE A 230 -11.54 21.41 -4.82
CA PHE A 230 -11.50 22.74 -4.20
C PHE A 230 -10.08 23.29 -4.05
N LYS A 231 -9.08 22.44 -4.23
CA LYS A 231 -7.67 22.78 -4.21
C LYS A 231 -7.31 23.60 -5.46
N PRO A 232 -6.66 24.77 -5.30
CA PRO A 232 -6.20 25.56 -6.42
C PRO A 232 -5.27 24.75 -7.32
N SER A 233 -5.44 24.89 -8.64
CA SER A 233 -4.57 24.25 -9.63
C SER A 233 -3.11 24.76 -9.61
N ASN A 234 -2.86 25.92 -9.01
CA ASN A 234 -1.57 26.62 -8.97
C ASN A 234 -0.95 26.67 -7.57
N LEU A 235 -0.79 25.51 -6.92
CA LEU A 235 -0.04 25.43 -5.66
C LEU A 235 1.41 25.91 -5.83
N THR A 236 1.94 26.56 -4.79
CA THR A 236 3.39 26.81 -4.72
C THR A 236 4.15 25.50 -4.53
N GLU A 237 5.45 25.49 -4.82
CA GLU A 237 6.31 24.32 -4.57
C GLU A 237 6.25 23.87 -3.09
N GLU A 238 6.25 24.82 -2.15
CA GLU A 238 6.14 24.54 -0.72
C GLU A 238 4.77 23.95 -0.34
N GLN A 239 3.67 24.43 -0.95
CA GLN A 239 2.34 23.87 -0.73
C GLN A 239 2.21 22.46 -1.34
N PHE A 240 2.81 22.22 -2.50
CA PHE A 240 2.86 20.90 -3.10
C PHE A 240 3.70 19.93 -2.26
N ALA A 241 4.80 20.42 -1.68
CA ALA A 241 5.66 19.69 -0.76
C ALA A 241 4.91 19.21 0.50
N THR A 242 4.00 20.00 1.07
CA THR A 242 3.23 19.56 2.24
C THR A 242 2.12 18.55 1.91
N LEU A 243 1.87 18.22 0.63
CA LEU A 243 0.97 17.14 0.27
C LEU A 243 1.55 15.79 0.72
N GLN A 244 0.95 15.22 1.75
CA GLN A 244 1.44 13.96 2.31
C GLN A 244 1.19 12.78 1.35
N PRO A 245 2.13 11.82 1.21
CA PRO A 245 1.95 10.62 0.38
C PRO A 245 0.76 9.73 0.76
N GLN A 246 0.24 9.91 1.98
CA GLN A 246 -0.92 9.20 2.53
C GLN A 246 -2.16 10.12 2.60
N ALA A 247 -2.13 11.31 2.00
CA ALA A 247 -3.16 12.35 2.12
C ALA A 247 -4.54 11.96 1.57
N ILE A 248 -4.64 10.90 0.74
CA ILE A 248 -5.96 10.30 0.42
C ILE A 248 -6.71 9.95 1.72
N TRP A 249 -5.94 9.62 2.77
CA TRP A 249 -6.39 9.15 4.08
C TRP A 249 -6.07 10.13 5.21
N LEU A 250 -5.18 11.11 5.01
CA LEU A 250 -4.74 12.08 6.02
C LEU A 250 -5.07 13.50 5.56
N THR A 251 -5.78 14.23 6.41
CA THR A 251 -6.27 15.57 6.09
C THR A 251 -5.15 16.62 6.16
N ASN A 252 -4.86 17.30 5.04
CA ASN A 252 -3.98 18.47 5.01
C ASN A 252 -4.78 19.75 5.35
N TRP A 253 -4.99 19.98 6.64
CA TRP A 253 -5.88 21.02 7.19
C TRP A 253 -5.49 22.47 6.86
N SER A 254 -4.24 22.74 6.51
CA SER A 254 -3.77 24.09 6.14
C SER A 254 -3.84 24.34 4.63
N LEU A 255 -4.11 23.30 3.83
CA LEU A 255 -4.08 23.39 2.38
C LEU A 255 -5.16 24.35 1.86
N PRO A 256 -4.83 25.26 0.93
CA PRO A 256 -5.82 26.12 0.30
C PRO A 256 -6.98 25.32 -0.30
N GLY A 257 -8.21 25.72 0.02
CA GLY A 257 -9.44 25.07 -0.48
C GLY A 257 -9.93 23.89 0.36
N PHE A 258 -9.16 23.43 1.36
CA PHE A 258 -9.62 22.35 2.23
C PHE A 258 -10.83 22.77 3.10
N ASP A 259 -10.88 24.03 3.52
CA ASP A 259 -12.03 24.66 4.18
C ASP A 259 -13.31 24.56 3.34
N LYS A 260 -13.21 24.79 2.02
CA LYS A 260 -14.33 24.64 1.08
C LYS A 260 -14.79 23.20 0.93
N ALA A 261 -13.87 22.24 0.94
CA ALA A 261 -14.21 20.81 0.91
C ALA A 261 -14.98 20.39 2.17
N VAL A 262 -14.56 20.91 3.33
CA VAL A 262 -15.29 20.72 4.60
C VAL A 262 -16.65 21.39 4.56
N ALA A 263 -16.74 22.63 4.07
CA ALA A 263 -18.00 23.34 3.92
C ALA A 263 -18.97 22.60 2.97
N TYR A 264 -18.46 22.00 1.89
CA TYR A 264 -19.23 21.17 0.97
C TYR A 264 -19.83 19.95 1.68
N MET A 265 -19.02 19.24 2.47
CA MET A 265 -19.51 18.08 3.23
C MET A 265 -20.46 18.46 4.36
N ASN A 266 -20.22 19.60 5.02
CA ASN A 266 -21.15 20.18 5.99
C ASN A 266 -22.50 20.51 5.34
N LYS A 267 -22.48 21.12 4.15
CA LYS A 267 -23.69 21.41 3.36
C LYS A 267 -24.43 20.13 2.99
N MET A 268 -23.72 19.08 2.55
CA MET A 268 -24.34 17.79 2.24
C MET A 268 -25.00 17.16 3.48
N TYR A 269 -24.33 17.19 4.63
CA TYR A 269 -24.88 16.65 5.87
C TYR A 269 -26.11 17.42 6.35
N ASN A 270 -26.05 18.75 6.38
CA ASN A 270 -27.18 19.60 6.81
C ASN A 270 -28.37 19.58 5.82
N ALA A 271 -28.16 19.05 4.60
CA ALA A 271 -29.22 18.75 3.64
C ALA A 271 -29.73 17.30 3.74
N ASP A 272 -29.39 16.55 4.80
CA ASP A 272 -29.65 15.12 5.02
C ASP A 272 -29.25 14.23 3.84
N LEU A 273 -28.18 14.58 3.13
CA LEU A 273 -27.64 13.77 2.03
C LEU A 273 -26.69 12.67 2.54
N ILE A 274 -26.24 12.78 3.79
CA ILE A 274 -25.31 11.87 4.45
C ILE A 274 -26.02 11.24 5.65
N SER A 275 -25.75 9.96 5.91
CA SER A 275 -26.30 9.27 7.09
C SER A 275 -25.87 9.96 8.40
N PRO A 276 -26.78 10.17 9.38
CA PRO A 276 -26.42 10.72 10.69
C PRO A 276 -25.45 9.82 11.48
N ASN A 277 -25.37 8.54 11.12
CA ASN A 277 -24.51 7.55 11.77
C ASN A 277 -23.09 7.48 11.15
N PHE A 278 -22.74 8.32 10.15
CA PHE A 278 -21.43 8.26 9.49
C PHE A 278 -20.25 8.31 10.47
N ALA A 279 -20.40 9.07 11.56
CA ALA A 279 -19.36 9.29 12.54
C ALA A 279 -19.19 8.10 13.51
N THR A 280 -20.21 7.25 13.68
CA THR A 280 -20.17 6.05 14.52
C THR A 280 -19.73 4.81 13.75
N ASP A 281 -19.80 4.83 12.42
CA ASP A 281 -19.25 3.79 11.55
C ASP A 281 -17.73 3.91 11.45
N LYS A 282 -17.05 3.26 12.41
CA LYS A 282 -15.59 3.29 12.53
C LYS A 282 -14.89 2.23 11.69
N ASP A 283 -15.58 1.28 11.08
CA ASP A 283 -14.92 0.24 10.28
C ASP A 283 -15.49 0.09 8.87
N GLY A 284 -16.45 0.94 8.51
CA GLY A 284 -17.08 0.97 7.19
C GLY A 284 -18.13 -0.12 7.00
N LYS A 285 -18.32 -1.03 7.97
CA LYS A 285 -19.22 -2.17 7.81
C LYS A 285 -20.68 -1.74 7.71
N MET A 286 -21.06 -0.66 8.39
CA MET A 286 -22.42 -0.16 8.30
C MET A 286 -22.68 0.43 6.91
N LEU A 287 -21.73 1.21 6.37
CA LEU A 287 -21.79 1.68 4.99
C LEU A 287 -21.84 0.53 3.98
N ASP A 288 -20.97 -0.48 4.10
CA ASP A 288 -20.98 -1.65 3.21
C ASP A 288 -22.31 -2.40 3.23
N ALA A 289 -22.92 -2.54 4.42
CA ALA A 289 -24.23 -3.14 4.58
C ALA A 289 -25.34 -2.29 3.94
N ASP A 290 -25.32 -0.97 4.12
CA ASP A 290 -26.31 -0.07 3.51
C ASP A 290 -26.19 -0.02 1.99
N ILE A 291 -24.97 -0.09 1.42
CA ILE A 291 -24.77 -0.24 -0.03
C ILE A 291 -25.32 -1.59 -0.50
N SER A 292 -24.94 -2.69 0.17
CA SER A 292 -25.40 -4.05 -0.19
C SER A 292 -26.92 -4.20 -0.13
N ASN A 293 -27.58 -3.49 0.80
CA ASN A 293 -29.04 -3.49 0.95
C ASN A 293 -29.74 -2.50 0.00
N GLY A 294 -29.02 -1.85 -0.90
CA GLY A 294 -29.58 -0.98 -1.93
C GLY A 294 -29.99 0.41 -1.48
N LYS A 295 -29.58 0.85 -0.28
CA LYS A 295 -29.97 2.15 0.29
C LYS A 295 -29.15 3.33 -0.21
N VAL A 296 -27.92 3.07 -0.66
CA VAL A 296 -26.93 4.11 -0.97
C VAL A 296 -26.97 4.47 -2.47
N GLY A 297 -27.04 5.77 -2.76
CA GLY A 297 -27.05 6.29 -4.14
C GLY A 297 -25.66 6.49 -4.73
N ALA A 298 -24.73 7.06 -3.98
CA ALA A 298 -23.33 7.21 -4.34
C ALA A 298 -22.41 7.08 -3.12
N PHE A 299 -21.15 6.71 -3.32
CA PHE A 299 -20.15 6.60 -2.24
C PHE A 299 -18.72 6.65 -2.82
N GLN A 300 -17.73 6.84 -1.96
CA GLN A 300 -16.31 6.74 -2.32
C GLN A 300 -15.66 5.55 -1.64
N THR A 301 -14.83 4.82 -2.39
CA THR A 301 -13.98 3.74 -1.88
C THR A 301 -12.79 3.53 -2.82
N ASN A 302 -11.93 2.56 -2.53
CA ASN A 302 -10.84 2.15 -3.43
C ASN A 302 -11.36 1.88 -4.85
N TRP A 303 -10.55 2.12 -5.89
CA TRP A 303 -10.96 1.98 -7.29
C TRP A 303 -11.57 0.60 -7.61
N ASP A 304 -11.17 -0.44 -6.89
CA ASP A 304 -11.66 -1.82 -7.04
C ASP A 304 -12.68 -2.24 -5.96
N GLY A 305 -12.90 -1.40 -4.96
CA GLY A 305 -13.64 -1.73 -3.73
C GLY A 305 -14.97 -2.47 -3.96
N PRO A 306 -15.86 -1.98 -4.84
CA PRO A 306 -17.16 -2.63 -5.07
C PRO A 306 -17.06 -4.02 -5.70
N TYR A 307 -15.99 -4.29 -6.45
CA TYR A 307 -15.81 -5.51 -7.26
C TYR A 307 -15.14 -6.66 -6.49
N ARG A 308 -14.59 -6.39 -5.30
CA ARG A 308 -13.94 -7.40 -4.46
C ARG A 308 -14.94 -8.45 -3.98
N THR A 309 -14.49 -9.69 -3.82
CA THR A 309 -15.32 -10.80 -3.29
C THR A 309 -15.61 -10.68 -1.79
N ALA A 310 -14.78 -9.95 -1.05
CA ALA A 310 -15.00 -9.59 0.34
C ALA A 310 -14.80 -8.07 0.51
N PRO A 311 -15.84 -7.33 0.99
CA PRO A 311 -17.12 -7.82 1.47
C PRO A 311 -18.14 -8.21 0.37
N GLY A 312 -17.82 -8.05 -0.92
CA GLY A 312 -18.76 -8.42 -2.00
C GLY A 312 -19.83 -7.37 -2.28
N THR A 313 -19.55 -6.09 -2.04
CA THR A 313 -20.57 -5.03 -1.99
C THR A 313 -21.41 -4.94 -3.25
N TYR A 314 -20.82 -4.93 -4.45
CA TYR A 314 -21.60 -4.84 -5.69
C TYR A 314 -22.35 -6.14 -6.00
N ALA A 315 -21.73 -7.30 -5.77
CA ALA A 315 -22.40 -8.60 -5.94
C ALA A 315 -23.63 -8.73 -5.02
N ASN A 316 -23.51 -8.33 -3.76
CA ASN A 316 -24.61 -8.33 -2.80
C ASN A 316 -25.70 -7.31 -3.17
N LEU A 317 -25.31 -6.12 -3.66
CA LEU A 317 -26.25 -5.12 -4.17
C LEU A 317 -27.09 -5.69 -5.32
N VAL A 318 -26.47 -6.28 -6.34
CA VAL A 318 -27.18 -6.88 -7.50
C VAL A 318 -28.10 -8.03 -7.06
N LYS A 319 -27.63 -8.85 -6.10
CA LYS A 319 -28.44 -9.93 -5.53
C LYS A 319 -29.68 -9.42 -4.81
N ASN A 320 -29.54 -8.36 -4.01
CA ASN A 320 -30.64 -7.81 -3.21
C ASN A 320 -31.56 -6.88 -4.01
N VAL A 321 -31.03 -6.23 -5.04
CA VAL A 321 -31.74 -5.31 -5.93
C VAL A 321 -31.45 -5.70 -7.38
N PRO A 322 -32.19 -6.68 -7.93
CA PRO A 322 -32.00 -7.10 -9.32
C PRO A 322 -32.11 -5.92 -10.29
N GLY A 323 -31.11 -5.78 -11.16
CA GLY A 323 -31.01 -4.66 -12.11
C GLY A 323 -30.33 -3.40 -11.55
N ALA A 324 -29.82 -3.42 -10.32
CA ALA A 324 -28.93 -2.36 -9.84
C ALA A 324 -27.67 -2.28 -10.72
N GLU A 325 -27.31 -1.07 -11.11
CA GLU A 325 -26.12 -0.80 -11.92
C GLU A 325 -25.28 0.26 -11.21
N LEU A 326 -24.02 -0.06 -10.93
CA LEU A 326 -23.06 0.84 -10.29
C LEU A 326 -21.96 1.19 -11.30
N ILE A 327 -21.67 2.48 -11.45
CA ILE A 327 -20.59 2.95 -12.33
C ILE A 327 -19.60 3.83 -11.56
N PRO A 328 -18.29 3.80 -11.90
CA PRO A 328 -17.35 4.79 -11.45
C PRO A 328 -17.58 6.12 -12.19
N ILE A 329 -17.49 7.24 -11.47
CA ILE A 329 -17.67 8.60 -11.98
C ILE A 329 -16.62 9.53 -11.39
N ASP A 330 -16.51 10.71 -11.98
CA ASP A 330 -15.53 11.72 -11.58
C ASP A 330 -16.16 13.10 -11.50
N PRO A 331 -16.90 13.39 -10.41
CA PRO A 331 -17.53 14.70 -10.24
C PRO A 331 -16.57 15.77 -9.70
N TRP A 332 -15.29 15.45 -9.48
CA TRP A 332 -14.36 16.31 -8.73
C TRP A 332 -13.57 17.24 -9.63
N GLN A 333 -14.26 17.96 -10.50
CA GLN A 333 -13.67 18.98 -11.36
C GLN A 333 -13.20 20.19 -10.54
N ASN A 334 -11.96 20.63 -10.73
CA ASN A 334 -11.38 21.81 -10.10
C ASN A 334 -11.54 23.09 -10.94
N ASP A 335 -10.99 24.20 -10.44
CA ASP A 335 -11.05 25.52 -11.08
C ASP A 335 -10.40 25.61 -12.48
N ALA A 336 -9.54 24.66 -12.82
CA ALA A 336 -8.90 24.55 -14.14
C ALA A 336 -9.65 23.60 -15.10
N GLY A 337 -10.82 23.10 -14.71
CA GLY A 337 -11.56 22.11 -15.51
C GLY A 337 -10.91 20.73 -15.51
N LYS A 338 -9.98 20.46 -14.58
CA LYS A 338 -9.27 19.20 -14.41
C LYS A 338 -9.89 18.37 -13.29
N HIS A 339 -9.61 17.08 -13.28
CA HIS A 339 -10.09 16.16 -12.26
C HIS A 339 -8.92 15.55 -11.47
N PRO A 340 -8.11 16.37 -10.77
CA PRO A 340 -6.86 15.91 -10.19
C PRO A 340 -7.09 14.76 -9.20
N LYS A 341 -6.24 13.73 -9.29
CA LYS A 341 -6.27 12.59 -8.38
C LYS A 341 -4.88 12.33 -7.84
N ASN A 342 -4.74 12.53 -6.53
CA ASN A 342 -3.64 11.94 -5.80
C ASN A 342 -3.87 10.42 -5.77
N GLY A 343 -3.05 9.66 -6.49
CA GLY A 343 -3.09 8.20 -6.42
C GLY A 343 -1.94 7.65 -5.62
N TYR A 344 -1.74 6.34 -5.70
CA TYR A 344 -0.61 5.71 -5.02
C TYR A 344 0.72 6.14 -5.64
N SER A 345 1.75 6.23 -4.80
CA SER A 345 3.14 6.27 -5.26
C SER A 345 3.51 4.96 -5.97
N PRO A 346 4.49 4.97 -6.89
CA PRO A 346 4.96 3.76 -7.58
C PRO A 346 5.68 2.78 -6.65
N ASN A 347 5.97 3.16 -5.40
CA ASN A 347 6.38 2.21 -4.37
C ASN A 347 5.15 1.45 -3.84
N GLY A 348 5.25 0.13 -3.93
CA GLY A 348 4.29 -0.84 -3.46
C GLY A 348 4.48 -1.15 -1.99
N MET A 349 5.73 -1.24 -1.53
CA MET A 349 6.15 -1.53 -0.15
C MET A 349 7.66 -1.24 0.01
N TYR A 350 8.14 -1.28 1.25
CA TYR A 350 9.57 -1.21 1.59
C TYR A 350 10.05 -2.59 2.07
N ILE A 351 10.84 -3.27 1.25
CA ILE A 351 11.51 -4.52 1.61
C ILE A 351 12.82 -4.17 2.32
N ILE A 352 12.97 -4.60 3.56
CA ILE A 352 14.09 -4.25 4.43
C ILE A 352 14.87 -5.50 4.82
N ILE A 353 16.17 -5.30 5.06
CA ILE A 353 17.07 -6.35 5.55
C ILE A 353 17.62 -5.88 6.90
N PRO A 354 17.28 -6.57 8.02
CA PRO A 354 17.78 -6.19 9.33
C PRO A 354 19.31 -6.23 9.40
N LYS A 355 19.92 -5.29 10.12
CA LYS A 355 21.37 -5.23 10.34
C LYS A 355 21.92 -6.48 11.05
N SER A 356 21.06 -7.16 11.82
CA SER A 356 21.37 -8.43 12.49
C SER A 356 21.54 -9.60 11.51
N SER A 357 20.93 -9.53 10.32
CA SER A 357 21.00 -10.58 9.31
C SER A 357 22.44 -10.83 8.85
N LYS A 358 22.79 -12.12 8.71
CA LYS A 358 24.06 -12.57 8.12
C LYS A 358 23.93 -12.89 6.62
N ASN A 359 22.75 -12.69 6.06
CA ASN A 359 22.35 -13.12 4.73
C ASN A 359 22.08 -11.95 3.78
N VAL A 360 22.69 -10.77 4.00
CA VAL A 360 22.48 -9.58 3.14
C VAL A 360 22.77 -9.88 1.67
N ASP A 361 23.83 -10.65 1.39
CA ASP A 361 24.18 -11.09 0.02
C ASP A 361 23.08 -11.99 -0.58
N LEU A 362 22.62 -12.99 0.18
CA LEU A 362 21.57 -13.92 -0.25
C LEU A 362 20.22 -13.23 -0.42
N ALA A 363 19.90 -12.27 0.44
CA ALA A 363 18.66 -11.53 0.36
C ALA A 363 18.59 -10.74 -0.96
N ILE A 364 19.67 -10.04 -1.33
CA ILE A 364 19.73 -9.36 -2.62
C ILE A 364 19.76 -10.35 -3.80
N GLN A 365 20.46 -11.49 -3.69
CA GLN A 365 20.42 -12.53 -4.74
C GLN A 365 19.00 -13.10 -4.93
N TYR A 366 18.25 -13.30 -3.85
CA TYR A 366 16.87 -13.77 -3.87
C TYR A 366 15.93 -12.77 -4.54
N LEU A 367 16.02 -11.49 -4.15
CA LEU A 367 15.25 -10.42 -4.79
C LEU A 367 15.66 -10.26 -6.27
N ASN A 368 16.94 -10.38 -6.61
CA ASN A 368 17.38 -10.34 -8.00
C ASN A 368 16.86 -11.51 -8.85
N TRP A 369 16.79 -12.71 -8.27
CA TRP A 369 16.18 -13.87 -8.92
C TRP A 369 14.68 -13.68 -9.11
N MET A 370 13.97 -13.15 -8.11
CA MET A 370 12.52 -12.87 -8.18
C MET A 370 12.17 -11.83 -9.25
N ALA A 371 13.08 -10.90 -9.54
CA ALA A 371 12.92 -9.88 -10.57
C ALA A 371 13.00 -10.41 -12.02
N ASP A 372 13.38 -11.67 -12.22
CA ASP A 372 13.26 -12.30 -13.54
C ASP A 372 11.76 -12.41 -13.92
N PRO A 373 11.32 -11.86 -15.07
CA PRO A 373 9.92 -11.88 -15.46
C PRO A 373 9.27 -13.27 -15.47
N LYS A 374 10.04 -14.34 -15.74
CA LYS A 374 9.52 -15.72 -15.69
C LYS A 374 9.24 -16.15 -14.26
N VAL A 375 10.09 -15.75 -13.32
CA VAL A 375 9.92 -16.03 -11.89
C VAL A 375 8.75 -15.24 -11.35
N THR A 376 8.66 -13.94 -11.64
CA THR A 376 7.52 -13.10 -11.27
C THR A 376 6.22 -13.69 -11.80
N LEU A 377 6.16 -14.01 -13.11
CA LEU A 377 4.95 -14.57 -13.73
C LEU A 377 4.53 -15.90 -13.07
N PHE A 378 5.49 -16.79 -12.77
CA PHE A 378 5.21 -18.04 -12.07
C PHE A 378 4.69 -17.77 -10.65
N LEU A 379 5.37 -16.93 -9.86
CA LEU A 379 4.94 -16.66 -8.48
C LEU A 379 3.53 -16.05 -8.44
N GLN A 380 3.18 -15.21 -9.42
CA GLN A 380 1.87 -14.59 -9.53
C GLN A 380 0.77 -15.53 -10.06
N ASN A 381 1.12 -16.57 -10.85
CA ASN A 381 0.10 -17.31 -11.61
C ASN A 381 0.19 -18.84 -11.58
N GLY A 382 1.32 -19.44 -11.20
CA GLY A 382 1.58 -20.88 -11.23
C GLY A 382 2.09 -21.38 -12.59
N GLU A 383 1.72 -22.60 -12.95
CA GLU A 383 2.13 -23.26 -14.18
C GLU A 383 1.16 -22.97 -15.34
N GLU A 384 1.69 -22.54 -16.49
CA GLU A 384 0.88 -22.35 -17.70
C GLU A 384 0.28 -23.68 -18.19
N GLY A 385 -0.99 -23.66 -18.58
CA GLY A 385 -1.74 -24.85 -19.00
C GLY A 385 -2.30 -25.67 -17.84
N VAL A 386 -1.91 -25.35 -16.60
CA VAL A 386 -2.43 -25.99 -15.37
C VAL A 386 -3.20 -24.96 -14.55
N ASP A 387 -2.50 -23.92 -14.10
CA ASP A 387 -3.00 -22.92 -13.17
C ASP A 387 -3.51 -21.65 -13.84
N TYR A 388 -2.97 -21.35 -15.01
CA TYR A 388 -3.48 -20.29 -15.87
C TYR A 388 -3.29 -20.65 -17.34
N ASN A 389 -4.06 -20.01 -18.22
CA ASN A 389 -3.81 -20.00 -19.65
C ASN A 389 -3.47 -18.59 -20.11
N MET A 390 -2.48 -18.44 -20.99
CA MET A 390 -2.20 -17.16 -21.61
C MET A 390 -3.24 -16.85 -22.69
N VAL A 391 -3.95 -15.74 -22.54
CA VAL A 391 -4.94 -15.27 -23.52
C VAL A 391 -4.59 -13.84 -23.90
N ASN A 392 -4.18 -13.63 -25.16
CA ASN A 392 -3.74 -12.32 -25.67
C ASN A 392 -2.60 -11.67 -24.85
N GLY A 393 -1.73 -12.49 -24.24
CA GLY A 393 -0.65 -11.99 -23.39
C GLY A 393 -1.09 -11.62 -21.96
N ILE A 394 -2.31 -11.98 -21.56
CA ILE A 394 -2.84 -11.83 -20.21
C ILE A 394 -3.02 -13.22 -19.57
N PRO A 395 -2.47 -13.46 -18.36
CA PRO A 395 -2.69 -14.72 -17.66
C PRO A 395 -4.14 -14.79 -17.15
N LYS A 396 -4.87 -15.84 -17.52
CA LYS A 396 -6.21 -16.12 -17.02
C LYS A 396 -6.19 -17.34 -16.13
N GLN A 397 -6.44 -17.12 -14.84
CA GLN A 397 -6.48 -18.17 -13.82
C GLN A 397 -7.55 -19.23 -14.13
N THR A 398 -7.23 -20.50 -13.92
CA THR A 398 -8.15 -21.64 -14.08
C THR A 398 -8.86 -22.01 -12.78
N GLY A 399 -8.51 -21.35 -11.67
CA GLY A 399 -9.10 -21.54 -10.35
C GLY A 399 -8.31 -22.44 -9.39
N THR A 400 -7.31 -23.17 -9.89
CA THR A 400 -6.48 -24.12 -9.10
C THR A 400 -5.64 -23.44 -8.01
N THR A 401 -5.38 -22.14 -8.12
CA THR A 401 -4.58 -21.34 -7.18
C THR A 401 -5.35 -20.85 -5.94
N ASN A 402 -6.63 -21.23 -5.83
CA ASN A 402 -7.49 -20.83 -4.72
C ASN A 402 -7.73 -21.94 -3.68
N GLU A 403 -7.19 -23.13 -3.87
CA GLU A 403 -7.39 -24.28 -2.99
C GLU A 403 -6.13 -25.16 -2.84
N GLY A 404 -6.15 -26.05 -1.85
CA GLY A 404 -5.08 -27.03 -1.64
C GLY A 404 -3.70 -26.43 -1.36
N ASP A 405 -2.66 -27.11 -1.83
CA ASP A 405 -1.27 -26.69 -1.66
C ASP A 405 -0.86 -25.52 -2.57
N LYS A 406 -1.69 -25.17 -3.56
CA LYS A 406 -1.53 -24.01 -4.45
C LYS A 406 -2.28 -22.77 -3.98
N MET A 407 -3.05 -22.86 -2.89
CA MET A 407 -3.81 -21.72 -2.38
C MET A 407 -2.90 -20.53 -2.12
N MET A 408 -3.18 -19.40 -2.77
CA MET A 408 -2.49 -18.14 -2.51
C MET A 408 -3.03 -17.47 -1.22
N THR A 409 -2.16 -16.80 -0.47
CA THR A 409 -2.51 -16.03 0.74
C THR A 409 -3.39 -14.83 0.41
N VAL A 410 -3.12 -14.21 -0.73
CA VAL A 410 -3.80 -13.04 -1.30
C VAL A 410 -3.81 -13.15 -2.83
N ALA A 411 -4.72 -12.46 -3.51
CA ALA A 411 -4.76 -12.41 -4.97
C ALA A 411 -3.39 -12.05 -5.56
N ASN A 412 -3.03 -12.66 -6.69
CA ASN A 412 -1.73 -12.52 -7.37
C ASN A 412 -0.51 -12.94 -6.52
N ASN A 413 -0.74 -13.66 -5.42
CA ASN A 413 0.29 -14.17 -4.53
C ASN A 413 1.27 -13.11 -3.99
N LEU A 414 0.77 -11.89 -3.73
CA LEU A 414 1.59 -10.72 -3.35
C LEU A 414 2.44 -10.91 -2.08
N ASP A 415 2.15 -11.92 -1.25
CA ASP A 415 2.96 -12.22 -0.06
C ASP A 415 4.16 -13.14 -0.38
N TYR A 416 4.17 -13.83 -1.54
CA TYR A 416 5.30 -14.60 -2.06
C TYR A 416 6.04 -13.87 -3.19
N ASP A 417 5.34 -13.04 -3.98
CA ASP A 417 5.93 -12.09 -4.93
C ASP A 417 6.01 -10.69 -4.31
N ILE A 418 6.99 -10.49 -3.45
CA ILE A 418 7.15 -9.24 -2.68
C ILE A 418 7.69 -8.07 -3.52
N LEU A 419 8.16 -8.33 -4.74
CA LEU A 419 8.66 -7.28 -5.64
C LEU A 419 7.57 -6.55 -6.41
N SER A 420 6.39 -7.14 -6.56
CA SER A 420 5.27 -6.51 -7.25
C SER A 420 4.09 -6.28 -6.31
N ASN A 421 3.55 -5.07 -6.30
CA ASN A 421 2.26 -4.75 -5.70
C ASN A 421 1.24 -4.57 -6.82
N GLY A 422 0.75 -5.71 -7.30
CA GLY A 422 -0.15 -5.85 -8.44
C GLY A 422 0.34 -6.95 -9.38
N ILE A 423 -0.16 -6.98 -10.61
CA ILE A 423 0.31 -7.91 -11.66
C ILE A 423 1.36 -7.20 -12.51
N GLU A 424 2.46 -7.88 -12.82
CA GLU A 424 3.57 -7.33 -13.62
C GLU A 424 3.83 -8.19 -14.86
N LEU A 425 3.52 -7.62 -16.03
CA LEU A 425 3.70 -8.21 -17.35
C LEU A 425 4.69 -7.41 -18.20
N GLY A 426 5.34 -6.39 -17.62
CA GLY A 426 6.28 -5.49 -18.30
C GLY A 426 5.61 -4.42 -19.17
N ASP A 427 4.27 -4.35 -19.16
CA ASP A 427 3.48 -3.38 -19.92
C ASP A 427 2.28 -2.89 -19.10
N GLN A 428 2.11 -1.57 -18.98
CA GLN A 428 1.11 -0.97 -18.11
C GLN A 428 -0.33 -1.27 -18.54
N GLN A 429 -0.58 -1.34 -19.86
CA GLN A 429 -1.90 -1.67 -20.38
C GLN A 429 -2.23 -3.12 -20.04
N LYS A 430 -1.30 -4.05 -20.27
CA LYS A 430 -1.48 -5.46 -19.90
C LYS A 430 -1.62 -5.65 -18.39
N ASN A 431 -0.88 -4.91 -17.57
CA ASN A 431 -1.04 -4.93 -16.12
C ASN A 431 -2.48 -4.53 -15.72
N SER A 432 -3.04 -3.52 -16.39
CA SER A 432 -4.41 -3.03 -16.16
C SER A 432 -5.48 -4.01 -16.64
N GLU A 433 -5.29 -4.64 -17.80
CA GLU A 433 -6.17 -5.70 -18.31
C GLU A 433 -6.14 -6.94 -17.40
N ALA A 434 -4.94 -7.37 -16.99
CA ALA A 434 -4.75 -8.53 -16.12
C ALA A 434 -5.37 -8.34 -14.73
N ILE A 435 -5.14 -7.18 -14.11
CA ILE A 435 -5.71 -6.93 -12.78
C ILE A 435 -7.23 -6.86 -12.85
N SER A 436 -7.79 -6.30 -13.93
CA SER A 436 -9.24 -6.21 -14.12
C SER A 436 -9.89 -7.57 -14.37
N ALA A 437 -9.19 -8.47 -15.07
CA ALA A 437 -9.60 -9.87 -15.21
C ALA A 437 -9.67 -10.63 -13.88
N GLY A 438 -9.05 -10.10 -12.81
CA GLY A 438 -9.15 -10.60 -11.44
C GLY A 438 -10.51 -10.37 -10.76
N TYR A 439 -11.46 -9.69 -11.41
CA TYR A 439 -12.82 -9.44 -10.90
C TYR A 439 -13.88 -10.12 -11.79
N PRO A 440 -14.10 -11.44 -11.65
CA PRO A 440 -15.02 -12.18 -12.52
C PRO A 440 -16.43 -11.60 -12.54
N GLY A 441 -16.93 -11.31 -13.74
CA GLY A 441 -18.25 -10.70 -13.95
C GLY A 441 -18.27 -9.17 -13.87
N TYR A 442 -17.17 -8.53 -13.49
CA TYR A 442 -17.01 -7.09 -13.37
C TYR A 442 -15.77 -6.58 -14.14
N GLU A 443 -15.21 -7.36 -15.06
CA GLU A 443 -13.92 -7.07 -15.69
C GLU A 443 -13.93 -5.70 -16.39
N LYS A 444 -14.97 -5.41 -17.18
CA LYS A 444 -15.12 -4.12 -17.87
C LYS A 444 -15.38 -2.97 -16.90
N ASP A 445 -16.09 -3.21 -15.81
CA ASP A 445 -16.38 -2.20 -14.79
C ASP A 445 -15.11 -1.84 -14.01
N ALA A 446 -14.26 -2.83 -13.74
CA ALA A 446 -12.94 -2.66 -13.13
C ALA A 446 -11.97 -1.93 -14.07
N GLU A 447 -11.94 -2.27 -15.36
CA GLU A 447 -11.15 -1.54 -16.38
C GLU A 447 -11.58 -0.06 -16.45
N ASN A 448 -12.89 0.19 -16.48
CA ASN A 448 -13.41 1.56 -16.49
C ASN A 448 -13.09 2.31 -15.20
N ALA A 449 -13.16 1.64 -14.04
CA ALA A 449 -12.79 2.24 -12.77
C ALA A 449 -11.30 2.60 -12.71
N LEU A 450 -10.40 1.75 -13.22
CA LEU A 450 -8.98 2.10 -13.35
C LEU A 450 -8.79 3.33 -14.23
N LYS A 451 -9.46 3.38 -15.38
CA LYS A 451 -9.38 4.52 -16.28
C LYS A 451 -9.84 5.81 -15.60
N VAL A 452 -10.97 5.78 -14.90
CA VAL A 452 -11.48 6.93 -14.13
C VAL A 452 -10.47 7.34 -13.05
N GLY A 453 -9.96 6.39 -12.28
CA GLY A 453 -9.01 6.62 -11.19
C GLY A 453 -7.64 7.16 -11.63
N MET A 454 -7.31 7.01 -12.92
CA MET A 454 -6.07 7.52 -13.53
C MET A 454 -6.24 8.86 -14.26
N THR A 455 -7.48 9.37 -14.42
CA THR A 455 -7.72 10.69 -15.03
C THR A 455 -7.05 11.78 -14.21
N ASP A 456 -6.22 12.61 -14.85
CA ASP A 456 -5.41 13.68 -14.21
C ASP A 456 -4.67 13.20 -12.93
N TYR A 457 -4.19 11.96 -12.94
CA TYR A 457 -3.39 11.39 -11.86
C TYR A 457 -2.11 12.20 -11.63
N TYR A 458 -1.75 12.38 -10.37
CA TYR A 458 -0.43 12.83 -9.97
C TYR A 458 0.04 12.10 -8.70
N ALA A 459 1.35 11.98 -8.55
CA ALA A 459 1.98 11.50 -7.33
C ALA A 459 2.42 12.68 -6.46
N THR A 460 2.36 12.53 -5.14
CA THR A 460 2.94 13.51 -4.20
C THR A 460 4.47 13.54 -4.30
N TYR A 461 5.07 14.60 -3.76
CA TYR A 461 6.53 14.70 -3.71
C TYR A 461 7.15 13.54 -2.92
N PHE A 462 8.21 12.95 -3.47
CA PHE A 462 8.97 11.91 -2.79
C PHE A 462 10.06 12.52 -1.91
N TYR A 463 10.00 12.20 -0.63
CA TYR A 463 11.00 12.60 0.35
C TYR A 463 11.97 11.46 0.65
N SER A 464 13.23 11.63 0.24
CA SER A 464 14.36 10.80 0.67
C SER A 464 14.86 11.20 2.06
N ILE A 465 14.51 12.42 2.48
CA ILE A 465 14.73 12.93 3.83
C ILE A 465 13.44 12.72 4.64
N PRO A 466 13.48 11.89 5.67
CA PRO A 466 12.33 11.56 6.50
C PRO A 466 11.84 12.75 7.33
N ASN A 467 10.55 12.77 7.65
CA ASN A 467 9.93 13.79 8.51
C ASN A 467 9.81 13.25 9.95
N ALA A 468 10.69 13.68 10.84
CA ALA A 468 10.74 13.23 12.23
C ALA A 468 9.53 13.71 13.05
N ALA A 469 9.02 14.91 12.79
CA ALA A 469 7.80 15.42 13.40
C ALA A 469 6.59 14.54 13.02
N ASP A 470 6.48 14.12 11.76
CA ASP A 470 5.41 13.24 11.29
C ASP A 470 5.50 11.87 11.97
N ALA A 471 6.70 11.27 11.98
CA ALA A 471 6.92 10.00 12.65
C ALA A 471 6.55 10.02 14.15
N LYS A 472 6.71 11.17 14.82
CA LYS A 472 6.37 11.36 16.23
C LYS A 472 4.88 11.59 16.47
N SER A 473 4.21 12.38 15.63
CA SER A 473 2.87 12.90 15.90
C SER A 473 1.75 12.28 15.06
N ASN A 474 2.05 11.50 14.02
CA ASN A 474 1.05 10.99 13.05
C ASN A 474 -0.13 10.27 13.73
N ALA A 475 0.10 9.34 14.66
CA ALA A 475 -0.99 8.60 15.30
C ALA A 475 -1.99 9.51 16.06
N GLU A 476 -1.48 10.52 16.78
CA GLU A 476 -2.30 11.49 17.50
C GLU A 476 -3.02 12.43 16.53
N LEU A 477 -2.31 12.98 15.55
CA LEU A 477 -2.86 13.88 14.53
C LEU A 477 -3.93 13.21 13.66
N LYS A 478 -3.78 11.90 13.38
CA LYS A 478 -4.77 11.09 12.66
C LYS A 478 -6.07 10.95 13.44
N ASN A 479 -5.96 10.63 14.74
CA ASN A 479 -7.13 10.57 15.63
C ASN A 479 -7.80 11.93 15.80
N LEU A 480 -7.00 13.00 15.94
CA LEU A 480 -7.51 14.37 16.01
C LEU A 480 -8.24 14.76 14.72
N SER A 481 -7.67 14.46 13.55
CA SER A 481 -8.28 14.74 12.25
C SER A 481 -9.66 14.10 12.11
N ALA A 482 -9.80 12.83 12.51
CA ALA A 482 -11.09 12.15 12.49
C ALA A 482 -12.13 12.88 13.38
N GLN A 483 -11.73 13.28 14.59
CA GLN A 483 -12.61 14.00 15.51
C GLN A 483 -12.99 15.39 14.98
N MET A 484 -12.03 16.11 14.39
CA MET A 484 -12.27 17.41 13.78
C MET A 484 -13.26 17.30 12.63
N LEU A 485 -13.07 16.33 11.73
CA LEU A 485 -13.93 16.15 10.58
C LEU A 485 -15.36 15.78 10.99
N ALA A 486 -15.54 14.88 11.96
CA ALA A 486 -16.85 14.59 12.53
C ALA A 486 -17.55 15.86 13.03
N LYS A 487 -16.85 16.67 13.85
CA LYS A 487 -17.39 17.92 14.41
C LYS A 487 -17.75 18.94 13.34
N LEU A 488 -16.92 19.06 12.31
CA LEU A 488 -17.11 20.04 11.23
C LEU A 488 -18.26 19.66 10.31
N ILE A 489 -18.39 18.38 9.94
CA ILE A 489 -19.49 17.92 9.09
C ILE A 489 -20.85 18.14 9.76
N VAL A 490 -20.97 17.88 11.06
CA VAL A 490 -22.24 18.03 11.80
C VAL A 490 -22.50 19.43 12.34
N ALA A 491 -21.54 20.34 12.22
CA ALA A 491 -21.69 21.71 12.72
C ALA A 491 -22.87 22.42 12.04
N LYS A 492 -23.44 23.41 12.73
CA LYS A 492 -24.40 24.30 12.06
C LYS A 492 -23.69 25.06 10.95
N PRO A 493 -24.33 25.30 9.80
CA PRO A 493 -23.69 26.01 8.69
C PRO A 493 -23.13 27.39 9.07
N ALA A 494 -23.80 28.11 9.99
CA ALA A 494 -23.33 29.42 10.46
C ALA A 494 -22.09 29.37 11.37
N GLU A 495 -21.73 28.20 11.89
CA GLU A 495 -20.65 28.00 12.86
C GLU A 495 -19.42 27.31 12.23
N VAL A 496 -19.56 26.71 11.03
CA VAL A 496 -18.53 25.84 10.44
C VAL A 496 -17.20 26.56 10.17
N ASP A 497 -17.23 27.81 9.69
CA ASP A 497 -16.02 28.56 9.36
C ASP A 497 -15.19 28.92 10.61
N SER A 498 -15.87 29.35 11.68
CA SER A 498 -15.19 29.70 12.93
C SER A 498 -14.69 28.45 13.64
N LEU A 499 -15.47 27.36 13.61
CA LEU A 499 -15.07 26.06 14.14
C LEU A 499 -13.86 25.49 13.38
N TYR A 500 -13.85 25.58 12.05
CA TYR A 500 -12.74 25.14 11.21
C TYR A 500 -11.45 25.83 11.65
N LYS A 501 -11.44 27.17 11.70
CA LYS A 501 -10.26 27.95 12.10
C LYS A 501 -9.76 27.55 13.49
N SER A 502 -10.66 27.39 14.46
CA SER A 502 -10.30 27.00 15.82
C SER A 502 -9.69 25.59 15.87
N LEU A 503 -10.30 24.62 15.18
CA LEU A 503 -9.82 23.24 15.17
C LEU A 503 -8.51 23.09 14.40
N VAL A 504 -8.35 23.78 13.26
CA VAL A 504 -7.07 23.79 12.53
C VAL A 504 -5.97 24.39 13.38
N GLN A 505 -6.23 25.49 14.10
CA GLN A 505 -5.24 26.03 15.03
C GLN A 505 -4.82 25.01 16.11
N GLN A 506 -5.78 24.27 16.67
CA GLN A 506 -5.49 23.20 17.63
C GLN A 506 -4.65 22.08 17.00
N TYR A 507 -4.97 21.67 15.77
CA TYR A 507 -4.21 20.68 15.01
C TYR A 507 -2.76 21.11 14.80
N MET A 508 -2.56 22.37 14.39
CA MET A 508 -1.23 22.92 14.14
C MET A 508 -0.40 22.96 15.44
N VAL A 509 -1.00 23.33 16.57
CA VAL A 509 -0.34 23.33 17.89
C VAL A 509 0.02 21.92 18.39
N GLN A 510 -0.80 20.91 18.08
CA GLN A 510 -0.55 19.51 18.48
C GLN A 510 0.53 18.79 17.66
N GLY A 511 1.09 19.46 16.65
CA GLY A 511 2.20 18.92 15.86
C GLY A 511 2.08 19.18 14.37
N GLY A 512 0.90 19.56 13.87
CA GLY A 512 0.69 19.82 12.44
C GLY A 512 1.68 20.85 11.86
N GLN A 513 1.98 21.92 12.61
CA GLN A 513 2.95 22.93 12.15
C GLN A 513 4.37 22.36 12.03
N ALA A 514 4.81 21.59 13.03
CA ALA A 514 6.14 21.00 13.02
C ALA A 514 6.30 20.01 11.84
N VAL A 515 5.23 19.27 11.53
CA VAL A 515 5.17 18.37 10.37
C VAL A 515 5.32 19.14 9.06
N GLU A 516 4.54 20.21 8.87
CA GLU A 516 4.61 21.02 7.63
C GLU A 516 5.96 21.72 7.46
N ASP A 517 6.47 22.35 8.52
CA ASP A 517 7.76 23.03 8.52
C ASP A 517 8.89 22.06 8.14
N GLU A 518 8.82 20.83 8.65
CA GLU A 518 9.81 19.81 8.33
C GLU A 518 9.68 19.30 6.89
N TYR A 519 8.47 19.17 6.34
CA TYR A 519 8.29 18.86 4.91
C TYR A 519 8.88 19.94 4.00
N ILE A 520 8.65 21.22 4.33
CA ILE A 520 9.21 22.35 3.57
C ILE A 520 10.73 22.37 3.69
N LYS A 521 11.27 22.19 4.90
CA LYS A 521 12.72 22.11 5.12
C LYS A 521 13.36 20.95 4.35
N ASN A 522 12.75 19.77 4.39
CA ASN A 522 13.24 18.59 3.69
C ASN A 522 13.17 18.77 2.17
N TYR A 523 12.12 19.45 1.68
CA TYR A 523 11.98 19.78 0.26
C TYR A 523 13.13 20.68 -0.19
N LYS A 524 13.40 21.78 0.53
CA LYS A 524 14.51 22.69 0.23
C LYS A 524 15.86 21.98 0.26
N THR A 525 16.10 21.19 1.31
CA THR A 525 17.35 20.44 1.47
C THR A 525 17.57 19.45 0.33
N GLN A 526 16.54 18.70 -0.06
CA GLN A 526 16.64 17.70 -1.14
C GLN A 526 16.83 18.35 -2.52
N ASN A 527 16.36 19.58 -2.72
CA ASN A 527 16.49 20.33 -3.97
C ASN A 527 17.66 21.34 -3.98
N GLY A 528 18.47 21.40 -2.92
CA GLY A 528 19.63 22.30 -2.83
C GLY A 528 19.28 23.79 -2.72
N GLN A 529 18.13 24.12 -2.12
CA GLN A 529 17.63 25.48 -1.91
C GLN A 529 18.01 26.07 -0.55
#